data_AF-A0A1H8KAF8-F1
#
_entry.id   AF-A0A1H8KAF8-F1
#
_cell.length_a   1.000
_cell.length_b   1.000
_cell.length_c   1.000
_cell.angle_alpha   90.00
_cell.angle_beta   90.00
_cell.angle_gamma   90.00
#
_symmetry.space_group_name_H-M   'P 1'
#
loop_
_entity.id
_entity.type
_entity.pdbx_description
1 polymer ?
#
loop_
_entity_poly.entity_id
_entity_poly.type
_entity_poly.pdbx_seq_one_letter_code
_entity_poly.pdbx_strand_id
1 'polypeptide(L)'
;MQPRKFLTHPYMRYFYGVPLFLLFIVNIVCAQDSTLQKVPAKYFSQVTGKSKQMQQQVDKRTAKALQRLQKQEKRMQSKLAKIDSVAAKNIFSHSIDSLGNLKSKLQQKAGKYNPSTLGANYSGYLDTLQNSLSFLKNARDLGGQSKGLQDKVSGSLKSVQDLQAKFQQAEQIKAYIRERRQQLKAQLAQYAGFTKDLQKYNKEAYYYGQQLKEYKEVLKDKKKAEAKAMEVLKKVPAYNNFLQKHSQLAGLFNLSGGSNTAQNLEGLQTRNQVEQLIQQRLGGSGPDARAAVSQQMSQAREQFNELKKKFPDVDNAADMPDFKPNEMKTKSFLQRLEFGGNMQFARSTQFYPTTSDIAGQVAYKFHKNGTAGVGAAYKLGMGTGFDNIRFSSQGMGLRSFLDWKLKGTIYVNGGFEENYTSNFQNTQQLKSVDNWQGSALIGISKKYKINSKLKGNIILLYDFLYNQHVPRTDPIKLRLGYNF
;
A
#
# COMPACT_ATOMS: atom_id res chain seq x y z
N MET A 1 63.14 -0.11 -85.07
CA MET A 1 64.51 -0.26 -84.52
C MET A 1 64.43 -0.75 -83.08
N GLN A 2 64.60 -2.06 -82.88
CA GLN A 2 65.19 -2.66 -81.66
C GLN A 2 66.73 -2.75 -81.88
N PRO A 3 67.59 -3.31 -80.98
CA PRO A 3 67.42 -3.89 -79.64
C PRO A 3 68.54 -3.43 -78.63
N ARG A 4 68.55 -3.81 -77.34
CA ARG A 4 69.16 -5.04 -76.74
C ARG A 4 68.75 -5.08 -75.24
N LYS A 5 68.01 -6.08 -74.74
CA LYS A 5 68.30 -7.52 -74.43
C LYS A 5 69.06 -7.74 -73.11
N PHE A 6 68.44 -8.48 -72.18
CA PHE A 6 68.85 -9.75 -71.51
C PHE A 6 67.78 -10.09 -70.42
N LEU A 7 66.83 -11.03 -70.59
CA LEU A 7 66.86 -12.50 -70.35
C LEU A 7 67.43 -12.86 -68.94
N THR A 8 66.77 -13.58 -68.00
CA THR A 8 66.02 -14.86 -68.08
C THR A 8 65.11 -15.14 -66.85
N HIS A 9 64.02 -15.90 -67.09
CA HIS A 9 63.02 -16.58 -66.22
C HIS A 9 63.57 -17.69 -65.26
N PRO A 10 62.75 -18.55 -64.59
CA PRO A 10 61.46 -18.42 -63.85
C PRO A 10 61.46 -19.25 -62.52
N TYR A 11 60.37 -19.30 -61.73
CA TYR A 11 59.81 -20.55 -61.17
C TYR A 11 58.42 -20.30 -60.56
N MET A 12 57.46 -21.10 -61.03
CA MET A 12 56.07 -21.21 -60.62
C MET A 12 55.88 -22.63 -60.09
N ARG A 13 55.38 -22.86 -58.87
CA ARG A 13 54.84 -24.17 -58.44
C ARG A 13 53.94 -24.06 -57.20
N TYR A 14 52.62 -24.16 -57.45
CA TYR A 14 51.56 -24.86 -56.69
C TYR A 14 51.34 -24.49 -55.19
N PHE A 15 50.20 -24.65 -54.52
CA PHE A 15 49.05 -25.55 -54.65
C PHE A 15 47.87 -24.95 -53.83
N TYR A 16 46.65 -25.32 -54.21
CA TYR A 16 45.36 -25.08 -53.57
C TYR A 16 45.28 -25.40 -52.06
N GLY A 17 44.35 -24.73 -51.35
CA GLY A 17 43.65 -25.37 -50.21
C GLY A 17 43.43 -24.51 -48.96
N VAL A 18 42.28 -23.85 -48.89
CA VAL A 18 41.66 -23.37 -47.63
C VAL A 18 41.16 -24.59 -46.84
N PRO A 19 41.36 -24.65 -45.50
CA PRO A 19 40.21 -24.43 -44.62
C PRO A 19 40.52 -23.66 -43.32
N LEU A 20 39.75 -22.60 -43.10
CA LEU A 20 38.91 -22.38 -41.91
C LEU A 20 39.18 -23.28 -40.68
N PHE A 21 40.00 -22.82 -39.73
CA PHE A 21 39.77 -22.85 -38.26
C PHE A 21 41.11 -22.65 -37.52
N LEU A 22 41.26 -21.53 -36.81
CA LEU A 22 41.92 -21.48 -35.49
C LEU A 22 41.81 -20.06 -34.90
N LEU A 23 41.10 -19.98 -33.76
CA LEU A 23 41.26 -19.02 -32.66
C LEU A 23 40.86 -17.56 -32.99
N PHE A 24 39.61 -17.11 -32.75
CA PHE A 24 38.95 -17.08 -31.44
C PHE A 24 39.86 -16.56 -30.30
N ILE A 25 40.58 -15.45 -30.52
CA ILE A 25 40.90 -14.53 -29.42
C ILE A 25 39.69 -13.61 -29.25
N VAL A 26 38.83 -14.09 -28.37
CA VAL A 26 37.74 -13.36 -27.75
C VAL A 26 38.30 -12.06 -27.16
N ASN A 27 38.08 -10.93 -27.83
CA ASN A 27 37.99 -9.66 -27.15
C ASN A 27 36.75 -9.72 -26.25
N ILE A 28 36.88 -10.24 -25.03
CA ILE A 28 36.02 -9.82 -23.91
C ILE A 28 36.42 -8.36 -23.68
N VAL A 29 35.86 -7.48 -24.49
CA VAL A 29 35.53 -6.15 -23.99
C VAL A 29 34.49 -6.42 -22.91
N CYS A 30 34.90 -6.38 -21.65
CA CYS A 30 33.98 -6.13 -20.55
C CYS A 30 33.27 -4.82 -20.91
N ALA A 31 32.12 -4.90 -21.55
CA ALA A 31 31.22 -3.78 -21.68
C ALA A 31 30.87 -3.38 -20.25
N GLN A 32 31.60 -2.38 -19.72
CA GLN A 32 31.23 -1.72 -18.48
C GLN A 32 29.86 -1.12 -18.75
N ASP A 33 28.83 -1.80 -18.26
CA ASP A 33 27.44 -1.40 -18.45
C ASP A 33 27.21 -0.09 -17.67
N SER A 34 27.45 1.04 -18.35
CA SER A 34 27.37 2.41 -17.77
C SER A 34 25.95 2.76 -17.31
N THR A 35 24.99 1.85 -17.52
CA THR A 35 23.62 1.93 -17.02
C THR A 35 23.58 1.89 -15.48
N LEU A 36 24.49 1.15 -14.82
CA LEU A 36 24.46 1.04 -13.37
C LEU A 36 24.95 2.30 -12.63
N GLN A 37 25.80 3.12 -13.27
CA GLN A 37 26.18 4.45 -12.76
C GLN A 37 25.01 5.44 -12.74
N LYS A 38 23.90 5.14 -13.44
CA LYS A 38 22.69 5.97 -13.51
C LYS A 38 21.69 5.69 -12.38
N VAL A 39 22.00 4.78 -11.45
CA VAL A 39 21.14 4.55 -10.27
C VAL A 39 21.19 5.80 -9.38
N PRO A 40 20.06 6.47 -9.12
CA PRO A 40 20.07 7.71 -8.35
C PRO A 40 20.58 7.49 -6.93
N ALA A 41 21.55 8.29 -6.44
CA ALA A 41 22.02 8.16 -5.05
C ALA A 41 20.90 8.32 -3.99
N LYS A 42 19.84 9.07 -4.33
CA LYS A 42 18.61 9.22 -3.52
C LYS A 42 17.81 7.92 -3.38
N TYR A 43 18.02 6.92 -4.24
CA TYR A 43 17.38 5.61 -4.15
C TYR A 43 17.67 4.93 -2.81
N PHE A 44 18.96 4.83 -2.44
CA PHE A 44 19.40 4.15 -1.22
C PHE A 44 18.84 4.80 0.05
N SER A 45 18.89 6.13 0.13
CA SER A 45 18.33 6.86 1.27
C SER A 45 16.80 6.76 1.34
N GLN A 46 16.10 6.77 0.20
CA GLN A 46 14.64 6.58 0.16
C GLN A 46 14.24 5.17 0.59
N VAL A 47 14.91 4.13 0.10
CA VAL A 47 14.65 2.74 0.49
C VAL A 47 14.97 2.54 1.96
N THR A 48 16.12 3.00 2.43
CA THR A 48 16.50 2.93 3.85
C THR A 48 15.48 3.61 4.76
N GLY A 49 15.11 4.87 4.44
CA GLY A 49 14.16 5.64 5.24
C GLY A 49 12.77 5.00 5.25
N LYS A 50 12.27 4.57 4.09
CA LYS A 50 10.97 3.89 3.95
C LYS A 50 10.96 2.57 4.72
N SER A 51 12.03 1.77 4.61
CA SER A 51 12.14 0.49 5.31
C SER A 51 12.15 0.66 6.83
N LYS A 52 12.99 1.56 7.35
CA LYS A 52 13.06 1.85 8.80
C LYS A 52 11.75 2.41 9.35
N GLN A 53 11.11 3.35 8.63
CA GLN A 53 9.84 3.92 9.04
C GLN A 53 8.74 2.84 9.09
N MET A 54 8.68 1.96 8.08
CA MET A 54 7.72 0.87 8.05
C MET A 54 8.00 -0.16 9.16
N GLN A 55 9.26 -0.48 9.41
CA GLN A 55 9.69 -1.37 10.49
C GLN A 55 9.18 -0.88 11.84
N GLN A 56 9.40 0.40 12.15
CA GLN A 56 8.92 1.03 13.39
C GLN A 56 7.38 1.01 13.49
N GLN A 57 6.68 1.22 12.37
CA GLN A 57 5.22 1.17 12.35
C GLN A 57 4.69 -0.24 12.63
N VAL A 58 5.25 -1.26 11.99
CA VAL A 58 4.93 -2.67 12.23
C VAL A 58 5.17 -3.00 13.70
N ASP A 59 6.37 -2.71 14.22
CA ASP A 59 6.71 -2.99 15.63
C ASP A 59 5.75 -2.31 16.62
N LYS A 60 5.47 -1.01 16.42
CA LYS A 60 4.58 -0.24 17.29
C LYS A 60 3.15 -0.78 17.26
N ARG A 61 2.64 -1.16 16.09
CA ARG A 61 1.29 -1.71 15.95
C ARG A 61 1.18 -3.11 16.53
N THR A 62 2.15 -3.97 16.26
CA THR A 62 2.23 -5.31 16.84
C THR A 62 2.24 -5.24 18.36
N ALA A 63 3.12 -4.41 18.95
CA ALA A 63 3.16 -4.22 20.40
C ALA A 63 1.81 -3.75 20.97
N LYS A 64 1.17 -2.76 20.32
CA LYS A 64 -0.12 -2.23 20.75
C LYS A 64 -1.26 -3.25 20.63
N ALA A 65 -1.29 -4.04 19.57
CA ALA A 65 -2.28 -5.11 19.37
C ALA A 65 -2.13 -6.19 20.44
N LEU A 66 -0.89 -6.65 20.67
CA LEU A 66 -0.58 -7.62 21.72
C LEU A 66 -1.01 -7.13 23.10
N GLN A 67 -0.65 -5.91 23.47
CA GLN A 67 -1.04 -5.32 24.76
C GLN A 67 -2.57 -5.28 24.95
N ARG A 68 -3.31 -4.94 23.89
CA ARG A 68 -4.78 -4.92 23.95
C ARG A 68 -5.37 -6.31 24.10
N LEU A 69 -4.88 -7.28 23.34
CA LEU A 69 -5.31 -8.66 23.42
C LEU A 69 -4.98 -9.26 24.80
N GLN A 70 -3.78 -9.03 25.34
CA GLN A 70 -3.39 -9.38 26.72
C GLN A 70 -4.39 -8.82 27.74
N LYS A 71 -4.76 -7.54 27.60
CA LYS A 71 -5.75 -6.92 28.50
C LYS A 71 -7.12 -7.58 28.40
N GLN A 72 -7.54 -8.02 27.21
CA GLN A 72 -8.79 -8.78 27.07
C GLN A 72 -8.68 -10.17 27.69
N GLU A 73 -7.56 -10.88 27.49
CA GLU A 73 -7.36 -12.20 28.12
C GLU A 73 -7.35 -12.09 29.64
N LYS A 74 -6.63 -11.13 30.23
CA LYS A 74 -6.63 -10.90 31.68
C LYS A 74 -8.03 -10.64 32.22
N ARG A 75 -8.85 -9.87 31.49
CA ARG A 75 -10.25 -9.62 31.86
C ARG A 75 -11.09 -10.90 31.82
N MET A 76 -10.94 -11.70 30.76
CA MET A 76 -11.65 -12.98 30.65
C MET A 76 -11.18 -13.96 31.73
N GLN A 77 -9.88 -14.01 32.02
CA GLN A 77 -9.31 -14.82 33.09
C GLN A 77 -9.87 -14.42 34.45
N SER A 78 -9.89 -13.13 34.80
CA SER A 78 -10.46 -12.68 36.08
C SER A 78 -11.95 -12.94 36.20
N LYS A 79 -12.71 -12.88 35.10
CA LYS A 79 -14.13 -13.25 35.09
C LYS A 79 -14.32 -14.75 35.26
N LEU A 80 -13.54 -15.55 34.53
CA LEU A 80 -13.64 -16.99 34.62
C LEU A 80 -13.19 -17.48 36.00
N ALA A 81 -12.17 -16.88 36.61
CA ALA A 81 -11.68 -17.29 37.92
C ALA A 81 -12.72 -17.13 39.05
N LYS A 82 -13.72 -16.26 38.86
CA LYS A 82 -14.86 -16.10 39.78
C LYS A 82 -15.92 -17.20 39.62
N ILE A 83 -15.93 -17.88 38.48
CA ILE A 83 -16.87 -18.95 38.14
C ILE A 83 -16.18 -20.31 38.38
N ASP A 84 -15.02 -20.50 37.76
CA ASP A 84 -14.15 -21.66 37.87
C ASP A 84 -12.67 -21.22 37.86
N SER A 85 -12.06 -21.24 39.04
CA SER A 85 -10.66 -20.84 39.24
C SER A 85 -9.66 -21.81 38.60
N VAL A 86 -10.00 -23.11 38.51
CA VAL A 86 -9.14 -24.14 37.92
C VAL A 86 -9.16 -24.02 36.40
N ALA A 87 -10.33 -23.91 35.79
CA ALA A 87 -10.47 -23.67 34.36
C ALA A 87 -9.82 -22.34 33.94
N ALA A 88 -9.94 -21.29 34.76
CA ALA A 88 -9.25 -20.02 34.51
C ALA A 88 -7.73 -20.16 34.47
N LYS A 89 -7.13 -20.94 35.38
CA LYS A 89 -5.68 -21.21 35.34
C LYS A 89 -5.31 -22.06 34.12
N ASN A 90 -6.08 -23.10 33.81
CA ASN A 90 -5.79 -24.01 32.70
C ASN A 90 -5.88 -23.32 31.34
N ILE A 91 -6.97 -22.60 31.06
CA ILE A 91 -7.23 -21.92 29.78
C ILE A 91 -6.25 -20.77 29.53
N PHE A 92 -5.86 -20.03 30.57
CA PHE A 92 -5.01 -18.83 30.45
C PHE A 92 -3.54 -19.06 30.83
N SER A 93 -3.13 -20.30 31.12
CA SER A 93 -1.73 -20.70 31.35
C SER A 93 -0.80 -20.34 30.18
N HIS A 94 -1.29 -20.51 28.95
CA HIS A 94 -0.59 -20.18 27.70
C HIS A 94 -1.14 -18.90 27.06
N SER A 95 -1.33 -17.85 27.87
CA SER A 95 -1.84 -16.56 27.39
C SER A 95 -0.84 -15.81 26.51
N ILE A 96 -1.29 -14.71 25.90
CA ILE A 96 -0.43 -13.78 25.14
C ILE A 96 0.72 -13.21 26.00
N ASP A 97 0.70 -13.31 27.33
CA ASP A 97 1.90 -12.96 28.12
C ASP A 97 3.08 -13.91 27.80
N SER A 98 2.82 -15.17 27.43
CA SER A 98 3.84 -16.09 26.92
C SER A 98 4.41 -15.69 25.54
N LEU A 99 3.67 -14.86 24.77
CA LEU A 99 4.20 -14.25 23.53
C LEU A 99 5.26 -13.18 23.81
N GLY A 100 5.32 -12.60 25.01
CA GLY A 100 6.45 -11.74 25.40
C GLY A 100 7.77 -12.51 25.35
N ASN A 101 7.76 -13.75 25.82
CA ASN A 101 8.87 -14.69 25.72
C ASN A 101 9.03 -15.26 24.30
N LEU A 102 7.96 -15.33 23.50
CA LEU A 102 8.07 -15.66 22.07
C LEU A 102 8.70 -14.49 21.28
N LYS A 103 8.43 -13.23 21.62
CA LYS A 103 9.02 -12.06 20.96
C LYS A 103 10.55 -12.07 21.07
N SER A 104 11.09 -12.41 22.25
CA SER A 104 12.52 -12.59 22.47
C SER A 104 13.06 -13.83 21.74
N LYS A 105 12.35 -14.97 21.78
CA LYS A 105 12.72 -16.18 21.03
C LYS A 105 12.67 -16.01 19.50
N LEU A 106 11.76 -15.20 18.97
CA LEU A 106 11.63 -14.88 17.54
C LEU A 106 12.70 -13.89 17.09
N GLN A 107 13.11 -12.96 17.96
CA GLN A 107 14.30 -12.12 17.73
C GLN A 107 15.58 -12.96 17.66
N GLN A 108 15.70 -14.03 18.47
CA GLN A 108 16.84 -14.96 18.43
C GLN A 108 16.79 -15.95 17.24
N LYS A 109 15.61 -16.38 16.79
CA LYS A 109 15.43 -17.35 15.68
C LYS A 109 15.36 -16.73 14.28
N ALA A 110 15.47 -15.42 14.14
CA ALA A 110 15.53 -14.74 12.83
C ALA A 110 16.70 -15.21 11.93
N GLY A 111 17.61 -16.05 12.44
CA GLY A 111 18.73 -16.64 11.71
C GLY A 111 18.51 -18.05 11.10
N LYS A 112 17.36 -18.72 11.26
CA LYS A 112 17.14 -20.06 10.66
C LYS A 112 15.83 -20.12 9.86
N TYR A 113 15.99 -20.19 8.55
CA TYR A 113 14.98 -20.11 7.50
C TYR A 113 14.33 -21.49 7.24
N ASN A 114 13.02 -21.51 7.00
CA ASN A 114 12.36 -22.63 6.32
C ASN A 114 11.48 -22.08 5.16
N PRO A 115 11.90 -22.23 3.89
CA PRO A 115 11.25 -21.67 2.70
C PRO A 115 9.81 -22.16 2.49
N SER A 116 9.44 -23.30 3.06
CA SER A 116 8.18 -23.98 2.83
C SER A 116 6.97 -23.31 3.49
N THR A 117 7.12 -22.43 4.50
CA THR A 117 5.95 -21.87 5.21
C THR A 117 5.36 -20.57 4.61
N LEU A 118 5.85 -20.13 3.44
CA LEU A 118 5.70 -18.74 2.96
C LEU A 118 4.66 -18.50 1.86
N GLY A 119 3.94 -19.52 1.39
CA GLY A 119 3.03 -19.42 0.24
C GLY A 119 1.94 -18.34 0.36
N ALA A 120 1.52 -17.96 1.57
CA ALA A 120 0.50 -16.93 1.81
C ALA A 120 1.07 -15.54 2.17
N ASN A 121 2.39 -15.43 2.39
CA ASN A 121 3.02 -14.27 3.05
C ASN A 121 4.08 -13.55 2.21
N TYR A 122 4.23 -13.94 0.95
CA TYR A 122 5.17 -13.35 -0.01
C TYR A 122 4.84 -11.88 -0.31
N SER A 123 5.84 -10.99 -0.16
CA SER A 123 5.78 -9.62 -0.67
C SER A 123 6.74 -9.50 -1.84
N GLY A 124 6.21 -9.61 -3.07
CA GLY A 124 7.04 -9.55 -4.27
C GLY A 124 7.82 -8.24 -4.42
N TYR A 125 7.33 -7.17 -3.82
CA TYR A 125 8.04 -5.91 -3.75
C TYR A 125 9.29 -5.97 -2.85
N LEU A 126 9.20 -6.54 -1.65
CA LEU A 126 10.35 -6.68 -0.74
C LEU A 126 11.40 -7.62 -1.31
N ASP A 127 10.96 -8.73 -1.90
CA ASP A 127 11.84 -9.69 -2.57
C ASP A 127 12.57 -9.03 -3.74
N THR A 128 11.85 -8.25 -4.56
CA THR A 128 12.47 -7.47 -5.64
C THR A 128 13.51 -6.48 -5.09
N LEU A 129 13.18 -5.71 -4.05
CA LEU A 129 14.12 -4.74 -3.44
C LEU A 129 15.36 -5.42 -2.86
N GLN A 130 15.18 -6.51 -2.12
CA GLN A 130 16.28 -7.26 -1.53
C GLN A 130 17.21 -7.80 -2.61
N ASN A 131 16.67 -8.47 -3.63
CA ASN A 131 17.48 -8.99 -4.73
C ASN A 131 18.15 -7.88 -5.55
N SER A 132 17.47 -6.74 -5.74
CA SER A 132 18.06 -5.55 -6.38
C SER A 132 19.26 -5.02 -5.62
N LEU A 133 19.15 -4.89 -4.30
CA LEU A 133 20.24 -4.41 -3.46
C LEU A 133 21.36 -5.44 -3.33
N SER A 134 21.03 -6.74 -3.28
CA SER A 134 22.02 -7.83 -3.31
C SER A 134 22.79 -7.87 -4.63
N PHE A 135 22.10 -7.71 -5.76
CA PHE A 135 22.73 -7.58 -7.07
C PHE A 135 23.68 -6.38 -7.11
N LEU A 136 23.23 -5.22 -6.66
CA LEU A 136 24.06 -4.01 -6.57
C LEU A 136 25.24 -4.14 -5.60
N LYS A 137 25.12 -4.94 -4.54
CA LYS A 137 26.21 -5.24 -3.61
C LYS A 137 27.26 -6.15 -4.23
N ASN A 138 26.84 -7.13 -5.02
CA ASN A 138 27.70 -8.14 -5.64
C ASN A 138 28.31 -7.68 -6.97
N ALA A 139 27.77 -6.63 -7.59
CA ALA A 139 28.36 -5.98 -8.74
C ALA A 139 29.69 -5.31 -8.35
N ARG A 140 30.78 -6.10 -8.36
CA ARG A 140 32.15 -5.65 -8.06
C ARG A 140 32.65 -4.56 -9.02
N ASP A 141 32.08 -4.44 -10.21
CA ASP A 141 32.41 -3.45 -11.23
C ASP A 141 31.28 -2.42 -11.47
N LEU A 142 30.78 -1.82 -10.40
CA LEU A 142 30.10 -0.51 -10.51
C LEU A 142 31.13 0.60 -10.78
N GLY A 143 31.86 0.48 -11.90
CA GLY A 143 32.80 1.45 -12.46
C GLY A 143 33.39 2.46 -11.47
N GLY A 144 34.31 2.00 -10.61
CA GLY A 144 35.15 2.86 -9.78
C GLY A 144 34.44 3.60 -8.63
N GLN A 145 33.52 2.98 -7.89
CA GLN A 145 32.81 3.67 -6.81
C GLN A 145 33.49 3.61 -5.44
N SER A 146 33.64 4.82 -4.86
CA SER A 146 34.12 5.12 -3.51
C SER A 146 33.47 4.28 -2.42
N LYS A 147 34.23 3.87 -1.39
CA LYS A 147 33.78 3.17 -0.17
C LYS A 147 32.38 3.61 0.32
N GLY A 148 32.11 4.91 0.29
CA GLY A 148 30.84 5.50 0.75
C GLY A 148 29.56 5.07 -0.01
N LEU A 149 29.63 4.54 -1.23
CA LEU A 149 28.44 3.99 -1.88
C LEU A 149 28.19 2.52 -1.50
N GLN A 150 29.26 1.73 -1.35
CA GLN A 150 29.16 0.35 -0.88
C GLN A 150 28.54 0.28 0.52
N ASP A 151 28.86 1.26 1.37
CA ASP A 151 28.24 1.43 2.68
C ASP A 151 26.74 1.74 2.58
N LYS A 152 26.33 2.61 1.64
CA LYS A 152 24.91 2.96 1.40
C LYS A 152 24.10 1.78 0.87
N VAL A 153 24.67 0.98 -0.03
CA VAL A 153 24.05 -0.24 -0.55
C VAL A 153 23.86 -1.24 0.60
N SER A 154 24.93 -1.48 1.37
CA SER A 154 24.91 -2.42 2.50
C SER A 154 23.92 -1.99 3.59
N GLY A 155 23.88 -0.70 3.93
CA GLY A 155 22.91 -0.15 4.88
C GLY A 155 21.46 -0.24 4.40
N SER A 156 21.22 -0.03 3.09
CA SER A 156 19.90 -0.20 2.49
C SER A 156 19.45 -1.65 2.49
N LEU A 157 20.36 -2.58 2.14
CA LEU A 157 20.09 -4.02 2.13
C LEU A 157 19.73 -4.50 3.54
N LYS A 158 20.53 -4.12 4.55
CA LYS A 158 20.24 -4.44 5.95
C LYS A 158 18.88 -3.92 6.39
N SER A 159 18.54 -2.68 6.04
CA SER A 159 17.25 -2.08 6.39
C SER A 159 16.06 -2.82 5.76
N VAL A 160 16.21 -3.34 4.52
CA VAL A 160 15.19 -4.17 3.86
C VAL A 160 15.08 -5.55 4.49
N GLN A 161 16.21 -6.18 4.84
CA GLN A 161 16.23 -7.47 5.55
C GLN A 161 15.59 -7.38 6.93
N ASP A 162 15.90 -6.33 7.69
CA ASP A 162 15.30 -6.06 9.00
C ASP A 162 13.77 -5.89 8.86
N LEU A 163 13.32 -5.14 7.85
CA LEU A 163 11.89 -4.98 7.57
C LEU A 163 11.21 -6.31 7.22
N GLN A 164 11.85 -7.14 6.39
CA GLN A 164 11.33 -8.46 6.04
C GLN A 164 11.20 -9.35 7.27
N ALA A 165 12.23 -9.41 8.12
CA ALA A 165 12.20 -10.16 9.37
C ALA A 165 11.06 -9.69 10.29
N LYS A 166 10.80 -8.37 10.35
CA LYS A 166 9.67 -7.82 11.11
C LYS A 166 8.31 -8.20 10.56
N PHE A 167 8.12 -8.19 9.24
CA PHE A 167 6.86 -8.66 8.66
C PHE A 167 6.65 -10.16 8.90
N GLN A 168 7.70 -10.97 8.80
CA GLN A 168 7.63 -12.41 9.12
C GLN A 168 7.25 -12.65 10.57
N GLN A 169 7.90 -11.94 11.51
CA GLN A 169 7.53 -11.97 12.93
C GLN A 169 6.05 -11.58 13.14
N ALA A 170 5.59 -10.53 12.44
CA ALA A 170 4.22 -10.04 12.57
C ALA A 170 3.18 -11.06 12.04
N GLU A 171 3.49 -11.78 10.96
CA GLU A 171 2.63 -12.86 10.42
C GLU A 171 2.60 -14.08 11.34
N GLN A 172 3.72 -14.46 11.95
CA GLN A 172 3.73 -15.53 12.96
C GLN A 172 2.87 -15.16 14.17
N ILE A 173 2.95 -13.90 14.61
CA ILE A 173 2.08 -13.36 15.66
C ILE A 173 0.61 -13.39 15.23
N LYS A 174 0.31 -13.04 13.97
CA LYS A 174 -1.06 -13.09 13.43
C LYS A 174 -1.60 -14.52 13.44
N ALA A 175 -0.80 -15.50 13.02
CA ALA A 175 -1.17 -16.92 13.05
C ALA A 175 -1.44 -17.40 14.49
N TYR A 176 -0.56 -17.06 15.43
CA TYR A 176 -0.76 -17.39 16.84
C TYR A 176 -2.05 -16.75 17.39
N ILE A 177 -2.30 -15.46 17.12
CA ILE A 177 -3.52 -14.77 17.58
C ILE A 177 -4.77 -15.47 17.01
N ARG A 178 -4.70 -15.94 15.76
CA ARG A 178 -5.79 -16.69 15.12
C ARG A 178 -6.06 -18.01 15.84
N GLU A 179 -5.03 -18.80 16.10
CA GLU A 179 -5.13 -20.07 16.84
C GLU A 179 -5.66 -19.84 18.26
N ARG A 180 -5.10 -18.86 18.97
CA ARG A 180 -5.50 -18.50 20.34
C ARG A 180 -6.96 -18.07 20.41
N ARG A 181 -7.44 -17.30 19.42
CA ARG A 181 -8.85 -16.93 19.30
C ARG A 181 -9.76 -18.16 19.17
N GLN A 182 -9.37 -19.14 18.35
CA GLN A 182 -10.15 -20.37 18.16
C GLN A 182 -10.18 -21.20 19.45
N GLN A 183 -9.04 -21.34 20.13
CA GLN A 183 -8.94 -22.01 21.42
C GLN A 183 -9.84 -21.34 22.48
N LEU A 184 -9.75 -20.02 22.63
CA LEU A 184 -10.60 -19.27 23.57
C LEU A 184 -12.08 -19.41 23.24
N LYS A 185 -12.46 -19.40 21.95
CA LYS A 185 -13.85 -19.59 21.54
C LYS A 185 -14.36 -20.99 21.92
N ALA A 186 -13.56 -22.03 21.69
CA ALA A 186 -13.94 -23.41 22.02
C ALA A 186 -14.00 -23.64 23.54
N GLN A 187 -12.98 -23.22 24.27
CA GLN A 187 -12.86 -23.48 25.71
C GLN A 187 -13.80 -22.62 26.57
N LEU A 188 -14.17 -21.42 26.09
CA LEU A 188 -15.12 -20.54 26.78
C LEU A 188 -16.57 -20.78 26.37
N ALA A 189 -16.85 -21.62 25.37
CA ALA A 189 -18.22 -21.87 24.88
C ALA A 189 -19.14 -22.45 25.96
N GLN A 190 -18.59 -23.23 26.89
CA GLN A 190 -19.32 -23.82 28.01
C GLN A 190 -19.71 -22.81 29.11
N TYR A 191 -19.15 -21.59 29.10
CA TYR A 191 -19.43 -20.57 30.10
C TYR A 191 -20.27 -19.44 29.53
N ALA A 192 -21.37 -19.11 30.21
CA ALA A 192 -22.21 -17.96 29.85
C ALA A 192 -21.47 -16.63 30.12
N GLY A 193 -21.80 -15.59 29.33
CA GLY A 193 -21.35 -14.21 29.60
C GLY A 193 -20.06 -13.75 28.92
N PHE A 194 -19.38 -14.61 28.14
CA PHE A 194 -18.12 -14.25 27.44
C PHE A 194 -18.30 -13.73 26.01
N THR A 195 -19.51 -13.77 25.45
CA THR A 195 -19.78 -13.40 24.04
C THR A 195 -19.24 -12.01 23.68
N LYS A 196 -19.49 -11.00 24.52
CA LYS A 196 -19.02 -9.62 24.29
C LYS A 196 -17.50 -9.48 24.38
N ASP A 197 -16.84 -10.28 25.22
CA ASP A 197 -15.38 -10.24 25.38
C ASP A 197 -14.69 -10.94 24.19
N LEU A 198 -15.23 -12.09 23.75
CA LEU A 198 -14.78 -12.79 22.55
C LEU A 198 -14.95 -11.93 21.28
N GLN A 199 -16.06 -11.20 21.16
CA GLN A 199 -16.28 -10.23 20.08
C GLN A 199 -15.22 -9.12 20.08
N LYS A 200 -14.88 -8.56 21.25
CA LYS A 200 -13.82 -7.54 21.37
C LYS A 200 -12.45 -8.10 21.01
N TYR A 201 -12.15 -9.33 21.44
CA TYR A 201 -10.92 -10.03 21.08
C TYR A 201 -10.82 -10.25 19.57
N ASN A 202 -11.89 -10.78 18.95
CA ASN A 202 -11.97 -10.98 17.51
C ASN A 202 -11.75 -9.69 16.73
N LYS A 203 -12.33 -8.59 17.21
CA LYS A 203 -12.17 -7.26 16.64
C LYS A 203 -10.72 -6.79 16.63
N GLU A 204 -10.00 -6.91 17.74
CA GLU A 204 -8.58 -6.52 17.80
C GLU A 204 -7.71 -7.41 16.91
N ALA A 205 -7.96 -8.73 16.89
CA ALA A 205 -7.27 -9.68 16.01
C ALA A 205 -7.47 -9.37 14.52
N TYR A 206 -8.72 -9.09 14.12
CA TYR A 206 -9.06 -8.73 12.75
C TYR A 206 -8.38 -7.43 12.31
N TYR A 207 -8.44 -6.36 13.12
CA TYR A 207 -7.82 -5.08 12.76
C TYR A 207 -6.29 -5.16 12.75
N TYR A 208 -5.68 -6.01 13.56
CA TYR A 208 -4.25 -6.29 13.47
C TYR A 208 -3.88 -6.91 12.11
N GLY A 209 -4.60 -7.95 11.68
CA GLY A 209 -4.38 -8.58 10.37
C GLY A 209 -4.58 -7.60 9.21
N GLN A 210 -5.63 -6.77 9.25
CA GLN A 210 -5.88 -5.74 8.24
C GLN A 210 -4.80 -4.64 8.22
N GLN A 211 -4.26 -4.25 9.37
CA GLN A 211 -3.16 -3.27 9.43
C GLN A 211 -1.89 -3.81 8.76
N LEU A 212 -1.56 -5.10 8.96
CA LEU A 212 -0.42 -5.71 8.27
C LEU A 212 -0.62 -5.73 6.75
N LYS A 213 -1.84 -6.02 6.28
CA LYS A 213 -2.18 -5.96 4.86
C LYS A 213 -2.02 -4.54 4.30
N GLU A 214 -2.58 -3.54 4.97
CA GLU A 214 -2.43 -2.13 4.61
C GLU A 214 -0.96 -1.71 4.53
N TYR A 215 -0.13 -2.12 5.50
CA TYR A 215 1.30 -1.84 5.49
C TYR A 215 2.03 -2.48 4.29
N LYS A 216 1.65 -3.70 3.90
CA LYS A 216 2.17 -4.31 2.67
C LYS A 216 1.72 -3.54 1.42
N GLU A 217 0.50 -3.02 1.37
CA GLU A 217 0.03 -2.21 0.23
C GLU A 217 0.73 -0.85 0.15
N VAL A 218 0.84 -0.12 1.26
CA VAL A 218 1.57 1.16 1.33
C VAL A 218 3.03 0.98 0.95
N LEU A 219 3.62 -0.14 1.33
CA LEU A 219 5.00 -0.46 0.97
C LEU A 219 5.19 -0.61 -0.54
N LYS A 220 4.18 -1.05 -1.31
CA LYS A 220 4.28 -1.17 -2.77
C LYS A 220 4.31 0.18 -3.50
N ASP A 221 3.91 1.28 -2.85
CA ASP A 221 3.87 2.61 -3.47
C ASP A 221 5.29 3.14 -3.72
N LYS A 222 5.71 3.17 -4.98
CA LYS A 222 7.09 3.47 -5.39
C LYS A 222 7.27 4.97 -5.56
N LYS A 223 8.26 5.55 -4.88
CA LYS A 223 8.67 6.93 -5.13
C LYS A 223 9.39 7.05 -6.48
N LYS A 224 9.43 8.26 -7.06
CA LYS A 224 10.01 8.52 -8.39
C LYS A 224 11.44 7.97 -8.57
N ALA A 225 12.33 8.18 -7.59
CA ALA A 225 13.72 7.72 -7.70
C ALA A 225 13.84 6.19 -7.61
N GLU A 226 12.95 5.56 -6.83
CA GLU A 226 12.84 4.11 -6.74
C GLU A 226 12.31 3.49 -8.03
N ALA A 227 11.24 4.06 -8.60
CA ALA A 227 10.71 3.65 -9.90
C ALA A 227 11.78 3.78 -11.00
N LYS A 228 12.54 4.87 -11.01
CA LYS A 228 13.62 5.08 -11.97
C LYS A 228 14.78 4.10 -11.79
N ALA A 229 15.19 3.83 -10.55
CA ALA A 229 16.21 2.81 -10.26
C ALA A 229 15.76 1.43 -10.77
N MET A 230 14.51 1.05 -10.52
CA MET A 230 13.95 -0.21 -11.02
C MET A 230 13.88 -0.28 -12.54
N GLU A 231 13.56 0.83 -13.21
CA GLU A 231 13.56 0.93 -14.67
C GLU A 231 14.97 0.71 -15.25
N VAL A 232 15.99 1.33 -14.63
CA VAL A 232 17.40 1.19 -15.03
C VAL A 232 17.89 -0.24 -14.80
N LEU A 233 17.64 -0.81 -13.61
CA LEU A 233 18.07 -2.17 -13.28
C LEU A 233 17.46 -3.21 -14.22
N LYS A 234 16.17 -3.10 -14.53
CA LYS A 234 15.48 -4.04 -15.45
C LYS A 234 16.04 -4.04 -16.88
N LYS A 235 16.74 -2.99 -17.30
CA LYS A 235 17.39 -2.93 -18.61
C LYS A 235 18.69 -3.74 -18.65
N VAL A 236 19.24 -4.13 -17.49
CA VAL A 236 20.47 -4.93 -17.38
C VAL A 236 20.11 -6.43 -17.48
N PRO A 237 20.53 -7.16 -18.54
CA PRO A 237 20.19 -8.58 -18.69
C PRO A 237 20.73 -9.45 -17.54
N ALA A 238 21.94 -9.14 -17.05
CA ALA A 238 22.53 -9.82 -15.89
C ALA A 238 21.67 -9.69 -14.63
N TYR A 239 21.00 -8.56 -14.44
CA TYR A 239 20.08 -8.35 -13.33
C TYR A 239 18.81 -9.19 -13.47
N ASN A 240 18.23 -9.29 -14.68
CA ASN A 240 17.05 -10.13 -14.90
C ASN A 240 17.35 -11.61 -14.67
N ASN A 241 18.50 -12.09 -15.15
CA ASN A 241 18.99 -13.46 -14.90
C ASN A 241 19.25 -13.70 -13.41
N PHE A 242 19.78 -12.71 -12.70
CA PHE A 242 19.97 -12.79 -11.25
C PHE A 242 18.62 -12.94 -10.52
N LEU A 243 17.61 -12.14 -10.87
CA LEU A 243 16.27 -12.27 -10.29
C LEU A 243 15.64 -13.64 -10.54
N GLN A 244 15.76 -14.18 -11.76
CA GLN A 244 15.23 -15.50 -12.11
C GLN A 244 15.88 -16.66 -11.34
N LYS A 245 17.04 -16.45 -10.73
CA LYS A 245 17.75 -17.47 -9.94
C LYS A 245 17.60 -17.27 -8.44
N HIS A 246 17.51 -16.02 -7.98
CA HIS A 246 17.59 -15.69 -6.55
C HIS A 246 16.28 -15.16 -5.93
N SER A 247 15.27 -14.83 -6.73
CA SER A 247 13.95 -14.44 -6.22
C SER A 247 13.28 -15.59 -5.47
N GLN A 248 12.60 -15.28 -4.37
CA GLN A 248 11.78 -16.28 -3.67
C GLN A 248 10.68 -16.84 -4.57
N LEU A 249 10.15 -16.03 -5.49
CA LEU A 249 9.19 -16.48 -6.48
C LEU A 249 9.81 -17.47 -7.47
N ALA A 250 11.06 -17.24 -7.87
CA ALA A 250 11.80 -18.20 -8.70
C ALA A 250 12.04 -19.51 -7.96
N GLY A 251 12.32 -19.48 -6.66
CA GLY A 251 12.39 -20.68 -5.83
C GLY A 251 11.06 -21.46 -5.79
N LEU A 252 9.92 -20.77 -5.87
CA LEU A 252 8.60 -21.41 -5.96
C LEU A 252 8.31 -22.01 -7.34
N PHE A 253 8.81 -21.41 -8.43
CA PHE A 253 8.55 -21.86 -9.81
C PHE A 253 9.63 -22.81 -10.36
N ASN A 254 10.88 -22.73 -9.93
CA ASN A 254 11.94 -23.67 -10.32
C ASN A 254 11.80 -25.05 -9.66
N LEU A 255 10.86 -25.21 -8.72
CA LEU A 255 10.46 -26.52 -8.19
C LEU A 255 9.81 -27.42 -9.24
N SER A 256 9.41 -26.92 -10.42
CA SER A 256 8.88 -27.76 -11.51
C SER A 256 9.96 -28.35 -12.42
N GLY A 257 11.25 -28.03 -12.20
CA GLY A 257 12.34 -28.37 -13.14
C GLY A 257 13.36 -29.41 -12.66
N GLY A 258 13.21 -30.01 -11.47
CA GLY A 258 14.17 -30.99 -10.95
C GLY A 258 13.54 -32.01 -10.00
N SER A 259 13.81 -33.29 -10.26
CA SER A 259 13.14 -34.52 -9.74
C SER A 259 13.08 -34.78 -8.23
N ASN A 260 13.09 -33.79 -7.33
CA ASN A 260 12.96 -34.02 -5.89
C ASN A 260 11.97 -33.06 -5.21
N THR A 261 10.73 -33.03 -5.71
CA THR A 261 9.62 -32.24 -5.13
C THR A 261 8.98 -32.85 -3.88
N ALA A 262 9.34 -34.08 -3.49
CA ALA A 262 8.64 -34.78 -2.40
C ALA A 262 9.07 -34.32 -0.99
N GLN A 263 10.30 -33.85 -0.80
CA GLN A 263 10.90 -33.68 0.54
C GLN A 263 10.82 -32.24 1.11
N ASN A 264 10.51 -31.24 0.27
CA ASN A 264 10.46 -29.82 0.67
C ASN A 264 9.04 -29.22 0.70
N LEU A 265 8.01 -30.03 0.50
CA LEU A 265 6.60 -29.64 0.57
C LEU A 265 5.94 -30.07 1.88
N GLU A 266 6.71 -30.50 2.88
CA GLU A 266 6.18 -30.81 4.21
C GLU A 266 5.72 -29.52 4.90
N GLY A 267 4.40 -29.31 4.95
CA GLY A 267 3.74 -28.15 5.55
C GLY A 267 3.06 -27.19 4.57
N LEU A 268 3.22 -27.35 3.25
CA LEU A 268 2.34 -26.73 2.27
C LEU A 268 1.35 -27.79 1.82
N GLN A 269 0.09 -27.70 2.28
CA GLN A 269 -1.02 -28.40 1.64
C GLN A 269 -1.17 -27.87 0.20
N THR A 270 -0.32 -28.35 -0.70
CA THR A 270 -0.45 -28.11 -2.14
C THR A 270 -1.66 -28.92 -2.63
N ARG A 271 -2.35 -28.41 -3.65
CA ARG A 271 -3.52 -29.09 -4.23
C ARG A 271 -3.24 -30.56 -4.54
N ASN A 272 -2.04 -30.87 -5.02
CA ASN A 272 -1.62 -32.23 -5.34
C ASN A 272 -1.39 -33.10 -4.08
N GLN A 273 -0.86 -32.53 -2.98
CA GLN A 273 -0.74 -33.27 -1.71
C GLN A 273 -2.09 -33.49 -1.03
N VAL A 274 -3.02 -32.54 -1.13
CA VAL A 274 -4.39 -32.73 -0.66
C VAL A 274 -5.09 -33.79 -1.50
N GLU A 275 -4.93 -33.78 -2.83
CA GLU A 275 -5.44 -34.83 -3.72
C GLU A 275 -4.80 -36.21 -3.44
N GLN A 276 -3.49 -36.29 -3.16
CA GLN A 276 -2.82 -37.54 -2.80
C GLN A 276 -3.17 -38.04 -1.39
N LEU A 277 -3.31 -37.16 -0.40
CA LEU A 277 -3.74 -37.53 0.96
C LEU A 277 -5.21 -38.00 0.96
N ILE A 278 -6.06 -37.35 0.15
CA ILE A 278 -7.42 -37.79 -0.13
C ILE A 278 -7.37 -39.17 -0.79
N GLN A 279 -6.53 -39.40 -1.81
CA GLN A 279 -6.37 -40.73 -2.42
C GLN A 279 -5.83 -41.80 -1.47
N GLN A 280 -4.90 -41.48 -0.57
CA GLN A 280 -4.36 -42.41 0.41
C GLN A 280 -5.35 -42.75 1.52
N ARG A 281 -6.18 -41.77 1.96
CA ARG A 281 -7.21 -42.01 2.98
C ARG A 281 -8.49 -42.62 2.41
N LEU A 282 -8.80 -42.38 1.14
CA LEU A 282 -9.95 -42.97 0.43
C LEU A 282 -9.60 -44.23 -0.35
N GLY A 283 -8.32 -44.65 -0.39
CA GLY A 283 -7.89 -45.89 -1.04
C GLY A 283 -8.48 -47.17 -0.43
N GLY A 284 -9.12 -47.06 0.74
CA GLY A 284 -9.86 -48.15 1.40
C GLY A 284 -11.38 -47.96 1.47
N SER A 285 -11.95 -46.92 0.86
CA SER A 285 -13.41 -46.67 0.85
C SER A 285 -13.87 -46.53 -0.60
N GLY A 286 -14.79 -47.41 -1.01
CA GLY A 286 -15.17 -47.65 -2.40
C GLY A 286 -15.58 -46.44 -3.25
N PRO A 287 -15.90 -46.66 -4.54
CA PRO A 287 -16.13 -45.63 -5.56
C PRO A 287 -17.09 -44.49 -5.17
N ASP A 288 -18.05 -44.72 -4.27
CA ASP A 288 -19.01 -43.71 -3.78
C ASP A 288 -18.40 -42.62 -2.89
N ALA A 289 -17.30 -42.92 -2.18
CA ALA A 289 -16.69 -41.96 -1.25
C ALA A 289 -15.94 -40.83 -1.99
N ARG A 290 -15.40 -41.11 -3.19
CA ARG A 290 -14.83 -40.08 -4.07
C ARG A 290 -15.89 -39.12 -4.62
N ALA A 291 -17.08 -39.64 -4.96
CA ALA A 291 -18.18 -38.82 -5.44
C ALA A 291 -18.68 -37.87 -4.35
N ALA A 292 -18.91 -38.39 -3.13
CA ALA A 292 -19.37 -37.61 -1.98
C ALA A 292 -18.38 -36.50 -1.58
N VAL A 293 -17.08 -36.79 -1.57
CA VAL A 293 -16.04 -35.80 -1.23
C VAL A 293 -15.88 -34.74 -2.32
N SER A 294 -16.00 -35.11 -3.60
CA SER A 294 -15.94 -34.12 -4.69
C SER A 294 -17.14 -33.16 -4.65
N GLN A 295 -18.33 -33.68 -4.32
CA GLN A 295 -19.55 -32.89 -4.19
C GLN A 295 -19.51 -31.95 -2.98
N GLN A 296 -19.08 -32.44 -1.81
CA GLN A 296 -18.88 -31.60 -0.62
C GLN A 296 -17.80 -30.54 -0.84
N MET A 297 -16.74 -30.86 -1.59
CA MET A 297 -15.69 -29.90 -1.90
C MET A 297 -16.14 -28.84 -2.92
N SER A 298 -17.01 -29.19 -3.86
CA SER A 298 -17.67 -28.23 -4.76
C SER A 298 -18.55 -27.25 -3.98
N GLN A 299 -19.39 -27.76 -3.06
CA GLN A 299 -20.24 -26.93 -2.21
C GLN A 299 -19.43 -26.02 -1.28
N ALA A 300 -18.33 -26.53 -0.72
CA ALA A 300 -17.41 -25.72 0.08
C ALA A 300 -16.73 -24.61 -0.76
N ARG A 301 -16.41 -24.88 -2.04
CA ARG A 301 -15.87 -23.87 -2.97
C ARG A 301 -16.90 -22.80 -3.31
N GLU A 302 -18.15 -23.18 -3.50
CA GLU A 302 -19.24 -22.23 -3.78
C GLU A 302 -19.50 -21.31 -2.59
N GLN A 303 -19.63 -21.86 -1.39
CA GLN A 303 -19.75 -21.07 -0.16
C GLN A 303 -18.51 -20.19 0.05
N PHE A 304 -17.31 -20.71 -0.17
CA PHE A 304 -16.08 -19.92 -0.10
C PHE A 304 -16.03 -18.78 -1.12
N ASN A 305 -16.47 -19.03 -2.36
CA ASN A 305 -16.54 -18.03 -3.41
C ASN A 305 -17.59 -16.96 -3.10
N GLU A 306 -18.73 -17.34 -2.52
CA GLU A 306 -19.76 -16.40 -2.06
C GLU A 306 -19.27 -15.55 -0.87
N LEU A 307 -18.54 -16.17 0.07
CA LEU A 307 -17.90 -15.49 1.20
C LEU A 307 -16.80 -14.54 0.73
N LYS A 308 -15.98 -14.93 -0.27
CA LYS A 308 -14.96 -14.09 -0.91
C LYS A 308 -15.58 -12.92 -1.69
N LYS A 309 -16.74 -13.09 -2.31
CA LYS A 309 -17.52 -12.00 -2.93
C LYS A 309 -18.02 -11.00 -1.88
N LYS A 310 -18.51 -11.47 -0.72
CA LYS A 310 -18.99 -10.62 0.37
C LYS A 310 -17.85 -9.92 1.13
N PHE A 311 -16.68 -10.55 1.19
CA PHE A 311 -15.50 -10.01 1.86
C PHE A 311 -14.23 -10.26 1.01
N PRO A 312 -13.93 -9.40 0.03
CA PRO A 312 -12.79 -9.58 -0.87
C PRO A 312 -11.43 -9.44 -0.16
N ASP A 313 -11.42 -8.91 1.07
CA ASP A 313 -10.21 -8.57 1.80
C ASP A 313 -9.71 -9.64 2.78
N VAL A 314 -10.41 -10.77 2.91
CA VAL A 314 -10.07 -11.83 3.86
C VAL A 314 -9.45 -13.00 3.13
N ASP A 315 -8.19 -13.31 3.45
CA ASP A 315 -7.43 -14.40 2.82
C ASP A 315 -7.86 -15.79 3.35
N ASN A 316 -8.57 -15.85 4.48
CA ASN A 316 -9.02 -17.09 5.12
C ASN A 316 -10.43 -16.93 5.71
N ALA A 317 -11.27 -17.96 5.58
CA ALA A 317 -12.62 -17.99 6.17
C ALA A 317 -12.60 -17.86 7.70
N ALA A 318 -11.55 -18.38 8.36
CA ALA A 318 -11.37 -18.22 9.79
C ALA A 318 -11.17 -16.76 10.22
N ASP A 319 -10.62 -15.90 9.38
CA ASP A 319 -10.36 -14.49 9.69
C ASP A 319 -11.58 -13.58 9.47
N MET A 320 -12.74 -14.17 9.12
CA MET A 320 -13.94 -13.40 8.88
C MET A 320 -14.45 -12.73 10.18
N PRO A 321 -14.68 -11.42 10.15
CA PRO A 321 -15.21 -10.70 11.29
C PRO A 321 -16.71 -10.99 11.44
N ASP A 322 -17.16 -11.15 12.68
CA ASP A 322 -18.58 -11.23 13.06
C ASP A 322 -19.23 -9.84 13.21
N PHE A 323 -18.53 -8.80 12.74
CA PHE A 323 -18.94 -7.40 12.79
C PHE A 323 -18.62 -6.71 11.46
N LYS A 324 -19.29 -5.60 11.16
CA LYS A 324 -19.00 -4.77 9.97
C LYS A 324 -17.66 -4.03 10.15
N PRO A 325 -16.62 -4.32 9.34
CA PRO A 325 -15.33 -3.66 9.47
C PRO A 325 -15.38 -2.17 9.13
N ASN A 326 -14.56 -1.39 9.83
CA ASN A 326 -14.30 0.01 9.51
C ASN A 326 -12.90 0.15 8.91
N GLU A 327 -12.85 0.24 7.58
CA GLU A 327 -11.63 0.42 6.77
C GLU A 327 -10.80 1.64 7.22
N MET A 328 -11.41 2.65 7.85
CA MET A 328 -10.66 3.82 8.29
C MET A 328 -9.69 3.50 9.42
N LYS A 329 -9.94 2.46 10.23
CA LYS A 329 -9.10 2.14 11.39
C LYS A 329 -7.70 1.65 11.05
N THR A 330 -7.47 1.22 9.82
CA THR A 330 -6.17 0.74 9.33
C THR A 330 -5.37 1.87 8.69
N LYS A 331 -6.04 2.88 8.13
CA LYS A 331 -5.41 4.02 7.45
C LYS A 331 -4.78 5.02 8.42
N SER A 332 -3.60 5.51 8.05
CA SER A 332 -2.86 6.59 8.72
C SER A 332 -3.53 7.95 8.56
N PHE A 333 -3.13 8.94 9.36
CA PHE A 333 -3.66 10.30 9.28
C PHE A 333 -3.49 10.92 7.89
N LEU A 334 -2.29 10.81 7.30
CA LEU A 334 -1.99 11.35 5.97
C LEU A 334 -2.79 10.67 4.86
N GLN A 335 -3.10 9.38 4.99
CA GLN A 335 -3.95 8.67 4.03
C GLN A 335 -5.44 9.06 4.12
N ARG A 336 -5.82 9.81 5.16
CA ARG A 336 -7.18 10.32 5.35
C ARG A 336 -7.31 11.79 4.94
N LEU A 337 -6.21 12.44 4.58
CA LEU A 337 -6.24 13.79 4.01
C LEU A 337 -6.55 13.70 2.52
N GLU A 338 -7.56 14.44 2.10
CA GLU A 338 -7.92 14.67 0.71
C GLU A 338 -7.64 16.14 0.40
N PHE A 339 -6.86 16.38 -0.65
CA PHE A 339 -6.58 17.73 -1.13
C PHE A 339 -7.53 18.03 -2.28
N GLY A 340 -8.03 19.25 -2.33
CA GLY A 340 -8.91 19.66 -3.40
C GLY A 340 -8.87 21.16 -3.61
N GLY A 341 -9.59 21.57 -4.63
CA GLY A 341 -9.90 22.97 -4.85
C GLY A 341 -11.29 23.11 -5.42
N ASN A 342 -11.86 24.30 -5.30
CA ASN A 342 -13.10 24.62 -5.97
C ASN A 342 -13.03 26.00 -6.60
N MET A 343 -13.90 26.20 -7.57
CA MET A 343 -14.08 27.43 -8.29
C MET A 343 -15.56 27.79 -8.28
N GLN A 344 -15.85 29.04 -7.93
CA GLN A 344 -17.18 29.61 -7.92
C GLN A 344 -17.17 30.91 -8.71
N PHE A 345 -18.16 31.10 -9.57
CA PHE A 345 -18.35 32.36 -10.29
C PHE A 345 -19.50 33.11 -9.64
N ALA A 346 -19.28 34.39 -9.27
CA ALA A 346 -20.35 35.25 -8.83
C ALA A 346 -20.99 35.93 -10.04
N ARG A 347 -22.33 35.93 -10.11
CA ARG A 347 -23.07 36.69 -11.11
C ARG A 347 -23.13 38.16 -10.69
N SER A 348 -22.94 39.05 -11.66
CA SER A 348 -23.42 40.42 -11.57
C SER A 348 -24.88 40.49 -12.02
N THR A 349 -25.53 41.63 -11.79
CA THR A 349 -26.89 41.95 -12.26
C THR A 349 -27.06 41.89 -13.79
N GLN A 350 -25.96 41.75 -14.54
CA GLN A 350 -25.93 41.45 -15.97
C GLN A 350 -25.31 40.07 -16.24
N PHE A 351 -25.59 39.49 -17.41
CA PHE A 351 -25.28 38.11 -17.86
C PHE A 351 -23.81 37.62 -17.75
N TYR A 352 -22.89 38.38 -17.15
CA TYR A 352 -21.45 38.12 -17.11
C TYR A 352 -20.92 37.88 -15.68
N PRO A 353 -19.98 36.95 -15.49
CA PRO A 353 -19.32 36.76 -14.20
C PRO A 353 -18.31 37.89 -13.96
N THR A 354 -18.53 38.70 -12.92
CA THR A 354 -17.62 39.81 -12.56
C THR A 354 -16.51 39.38 -11.62
N THR A 355 -16.71 38.27 -10.89
CA THR A 355 -15.71 37.73 -9.96
C THR A 355 -15.63 36.20 -10.03
N SER A 356 -14.43 35.66 -9.89
CA SER A 356 -14.18 34.23 -9.68
C SER A 356 -13.48 34.03 -8.35
N ASP A 357 -14.00 33.08 -7.61
CA ASP A 357 -13.45 32.63 -6.35
C ASP A 357 -12.74 31.29 -6.60
N ILE A 358 -11.42 31.28 -6.39
CA ILE A 358 -10.58 30.09 -6.50
C ILE A 358 -10.16 29.70 -5.09
N ALA A 359 -10.53 28.50 -4.65
CA ALA A 359 -10.18 28.01 -3.32
C ALA A 359 -9.36 26.74 -3.35
N GLY A 360 -8.36 26.68 -2.47
CA GLY A 360 -7.67 25.47 -2.06
C GLY A 360 -8.24 24.95 -0.75
N GLN A 361 -8.42 23.64 -0.64
CA GLN A 361 -8.98 23.01 0.57
C GLN A 361 -8.29 21.69 0.93
N VAL A 362 -8.24 21.42 2.23
CA VAL A 362 -7.78 20.17 2.81
C VAL A 362 -8.91 19.56 3.64
N ALA A 363 -9.23 18.30 3.36
CA ALA A 363 -10.33 17.58 3.99
C ALA A 363 -9.82 16.32 4.69
N TYR A 364 -10.31 16.04 5.89
CA TYR A 364 -10.02 14.86 6.68
C TYR A 364 -11.22 13.90 6.69
N LYS A 365 -11.01 12.68 6.18
CA LYS A 365 -11.99 11.59 6.30
C LYS A 365 -11.98 11.01 7.70
N PHE A 366 -12.97 11.39 8.51
CA PHE A 366 -13.17 10.82 9.85
C PHE A 366 -14.00 9.53 9.82
N HIS A 367 -14.83 9.32 8.78
CA HIS A 367 -15.67 8.13 8.61
C HIS A 367 -15.69 7.66 7.14
N LYS A 368 -16.14 6.42 6.87
CA LYS A 368 -16.30 5.91 5.49
C LYS A 368 -17.20 6.80 4.62
N ASN A 369 -18.16 7.45 5.29
CA ASN A 369 -19.13 8.35 4.68
C ASN A 369 -18.90 9.82 5.03
N GLY A 370 -18.03 10.14 5.99
CA GLY A 370 -17.91 11.49 6.56
C GLY A 370 -16.54 12.10 6.36
N THR A 371 -16.51 13.32 5.84
CA THR A 371 -15.29 14.13 5.64
C THR A 371 -15.52 15.52 6.25
N ALA A 372 -14.54 16.07 6.94
CA ALA A 372 -14.58 17.47 7.41
C ALA A 372 -13.30 18.18 6.98
N GLY A 373 -13.37 19.44 6.57
CA GLY A 373 -12.22 20.13 6.00
C GLY A 373 -12.24 21.62 6.21
N VAL A 374 -11.11 22.23 5.87
CA VAL A 374 -10.90 23.67 5.87
C VAL A 374 -10.30 24.09 4.53
N GLY A 375 -10.56 25.32 4.12
CA GLY A 375 -10.03 25.87 2.87
C GLY A 375 -9.85 27.37 2.94
N ALA A 376 -9.03 27.86 2.02
CA ALA A 376 -8.83 29.28 1.77
C ALA A 376 -9.20 29.59 0.33
N ALA A 377 -9.90 30.70 0.15
CA ALA A 377 -10.42 31.20 -1.11
C ALA A 377 -9.76 32.52 -1.46
N TYR A 378 -9.50 32.75 -2.74
CA TYR A 378 -9.03 34.02 -3.26
C TYR A 378 -10.02 34.53 -4.30
N LYS A 379 -10.47 35.77 -4.14
CA LYS A 379 -11.46 36.40 -5.00
C LYS A 379 -10.77 37.27 -6.04
N LEU A 380 -10.89 36.86 -7.29
CA LEU A 380 -10.39 37.54 -8.48
C LEU A 380 -11.54 38.30 -9.15
N GLY A 381 -11.44 39.62 -9.23
CA GLY A 381 -12.29 40.43 -10.10
C GLY A 381 -11.81 40.35 -11.55
N MET A 382 -12.73 40.24 -12.50
CA MET A 382 -12.43 40.17 -13.94
C MET A 382 -12.85 41.42 -14.72
N GLY A 383 -13.45 42.42 -14.07
CA GLY A 383 -13.94 43.65 -14.70
C GLY A 383 -15.41 43.55 -15.12
N THR A 384 -15.87 44.53 -15.90
CA THR A 384 -17.27 44.66 -16.35
C THR A 384 -17.37 44.41 -17.86
N GLY A 385 -17.54 43.15 -18.28
CA GLY A 385 -17.77 42.77 -19.68
C GLY A 385 -16.50 42.47 -20.50
N PHE A 386 -16.69 42.08 -21.77
CA PHE A 386 -15.60 41.68 -22.69
C PHE A 386 -14.71 42.84 -23.13
N ASP A 387 -15.22 44.07 -23.09
CA ASP A 387 -14.49 45.27 -23.51
C ASP A 387 -13.58 45.83 -22.40
N ASN A 388 -13.72 45.36 -21.16
CA ASN A 388 -13.01 45.88 -19.99
C ASN A 388 -12.56 44.74 -19.05
N ILE A 389 -11.76 43.82 -19.57
CA ILE A 389 -11.14 42.74 -18.76
C ILE A 389 -10.05 43.35 -17.88
N ARG A 390 -10.30 43.42 -16.56
CA ARG A 390 -9.32 43.88 -15.56
C ARG A 390 -9.23 42.87 -14.44
N PHE A 391 -8.04 42.31 -14.26
CA PHE A 391 -7.75 41.45 -13.13
C PHE A 391 -7.48 42.31 -11.90
N SER A 392 -8.38 42.24 -10.92
CA SER A 392 -8.21 42.92 -9.64
C SER A 392 -8.28 41.91 -8.51
N SER A 393 -7.43 42.09 -7.50
CA SER A 393 -7.59 41.38 -6.24
C SER A 393 -8.80 41.97 -5.54
N GLN A 394 -9.78 41.14 -5.15
CA GLN A 394 -11.04 41.60 -4.54
C GLN A 394 -11.30 41.01 -3.15
N GLY A 395 -10.52 40.03 -2.72
CA GLY A 395 -10.57 39.57 -1.34
C GLY A 395 -9.98 38.19 -1.11
N MET A 396 -10.11 37.75 0.13
CA MET A 396 -9.80 36.39 0.58
C MET A 396 -10.97 35.82 1.38
N GLY A 397 -11.06 34.51 1.46
CA GLY A 397 -12.07 33.84 2.28
C GLY A 397 -11.50 32.64 3.00
N LEU A 398 -12.00 32.38 4.20
CA LEU A 398 -11.75 31.16 4.95
C LEU A 398 -13.02 30.31 4.94
N ARG A 399 -12.86 29.00 4.83
CA ARG A 399 -13.96 28.06 4.73
C ARG A 399 -13.73 26.88 5.64
N SER A 400 -14.77 26.42 6.28
CA SER A 400 -14.85 25.14 6.98
C SER A 400 -16.06 24.38 6.46
N PHE A 401 -15.95 23.07 6.29
CA PHE A 401 -17.04 22.27 5.74
C PHE A 401 -17.06 20.85 6.29
N LEU A 402 -18.23 20.24 6.21
CA LEU A 402 -18.53 18.86 6.54
C LEU A 402 -19.35 18.24 5.40
N ASP A 403 -18.85 17.13 4.87
CA ASP A 403 -19.50 16.30 3.86
C ASP A 403 -19.97 14.98 4.49
N TRP A 404 -21.22 14.62 4.29
CA TRP A 404 -21.76 13.32 4.64
C TRP A 404 -22.36 12.59 3.43
N LYS A 405 -21.81 11.43 3.11
CA LYS A 405 -22.24 10.59 1.99
C LYS A 405 -23.61 9.98 2.28
N LEU A 406 -24.58 10.27 1.42
CA LEU A 406 -25.91 9.67 1.46
C LEU A 406 -25.92 8.34 0.71
N LYS A 407 -25.83 8.40 -0.62
CA LYS A 407 -25.92 7.23 -1.51
C LYS A 407 -25.17 7.50 -2.82
N GLY A 408 -24.48 6.47 -3.31
CA GLY A 408 -23.77 6.53 -4.59
C GLY A 408 -22.71 7.64 -4.61
N THR A 409 -22.97 8.66 -5.42
CA THR A 409 -22.12 9.83 -5.63
C THR A 409 -22.65 11.11 -4.97
N ILE A 410 -23.74 11.01 -4.21
CA ILE A 410 -24.46 12.14 -3.59
C ILE A 410 -24.10 12.28 -2.11
N TYR A 411 -23.85 13.51 -1.69
CA TYR A 411 -23.43 13.90 -0.35
C TYR A 411 -24.25 15.11 0.11
N VAL A 412 -24.51 15.19 1.42
CA VAL A 412 -24.93 16.43 2.08
C VAL A 412 -23.68 17.21 2.45
N ASN A 413 -23.66 18.50 2.17
CA ASN A 413 -22.59 19.42 2.55
C ASN A 413 -23.15 20.46 3.53
N GLY A 414 -22.41 20.76 4.58
CA GLY A 414 -22.65 21.93 5.43
C GLY A 414 -21.32 22.64 5.67
N GLY A 415 -21.31 23.96 5.75
CA GLY A 415 -20.09 24.71 5.94
C GLY A 415 -20.29 26.11 6.48
N PHE A 416 -19.23 26.66 7.06
CA PHE A 416 -19.16 28.03 7.52
C PHE A 416 -18.02 28.73 6.81
N GLU A 417 -18.27 29.93 6.31
CA GLU A 417 -17.31 30.71 5.54
C GLU A 417 -17.18 32.12 6.09
N GLU A 418 -15.98 32.65 6.10
CA GLU A 418 -15.73 34.05 6.41
C GLU A 418 -15.06 34.67 5.20
N ASN A 419 -15.64 35.75 4.69
CA ASN A 419 -15.16 36.43 3.51
C ASN A 419 -14.67 37.83 3.86
N TYR A 420 -13.42 38.11 3.53
CA TYR A 420 -12.84 39.45 3.63
C TYR A 420 -12.83 40.08 2.24
N THR A 421 -13.64 41.11 2.04
CA THR A 421 -13.72 41.87 0.79
C THR A 421 -13.09 43.24 0.99
N SER A 422 -11.95 43.47 0.34
CA SER A 422 -11.33 44.80 0.27
C SER A 422 -10.89 45.05 -1.17
N ASN A 423 -11.27 46.18 -1.75
CA ASN A 423 -10.59 46.68 -2.94
C ASN A 423 -9.15 47.01 -2.51
N PHE A 424 -8.19 46.15 -2.83
CA PHE A 424 -6.80 46.32 -2.38
C PHE A 424 -6.21 47.60 -3.00
N GLN A 425 -6.26 48.72 -2.27
CA GLN A 425 -5.48 49.91 -2.59
C GLN A 425 -4.26 50.06 -1.67
N ASN A 426 -4.22 49.42 -0.48
CA ASN A 426 -3.06 49.48 0.41
C ASN A 426 -2.96 48.30 1.41
N THR A 427 -1.75 47.85 1.76
CA THR A 427 -1.50 46.67 2.62
C THR A 427 -1.77 46.90 4.12
N GLN A 428 -1.93 48.15 4.55
CA GLN A 428 -2.25 48.52 5.94
C GLN A 428 -3.71 48.26 6.34
N GLN A 429 -4.63 47.98 5.40
CA GLN A 429 -6.05 47.73 5.70
C GLN A 429 -6.32 46.31 6.25
N LEU A 430 -5.35 45.39 6.16
CA LEU A 430 -5.42 44.01 6.68
C LEU A 430 -5.59 43.90 8.20
N LYS A 431 -5.47 45.03 8.94
CA LYS A 431 -5.61 45.10 10.40
C LYS A 431 -7.01 45.51 10.88
N SER A 432 -7.94 45.85 9.98
CA SER A 432 -9.32 46.20 10.34
C SER A 432 -10.20 44.94 10.43
N VAL A 433 -10.73 44.66 11.62
CA VAL A 433 -11.50 43.44 11.94
C VAL A 433 -12.93 43.48 11.38
N ASP A 434 -13.44 44.66 11.00
CA ASP A 434 -14.85 44.90 10.64
C ASP A 434 -15.26 44.46 9.22
N ASN A 435 -14.34 43.98 8.37
CA ASN A 435 -14.64 43.65 6.97
C ASN A 435 -14.84 42.15 6.70
N TRP A 436 -14.96 41.32 7.74
CA TRP A 436 -15.23 39.88 7.61
C TRP A 436 -16.73 39.60 7.62
N GLN A 437 -17.23 39.00 6.54
CA GLN A 437 -18.63 38.59 6.41
C GLN A 437 -18.76 37.08 6.53
N GLY A 438 -19.46 36.64 7.57
CA GLY A 438 -19.75 35.23 7.84
C GLY A 438 -20.94 34.71 7.03
N SER A 439 -20.80 33.53 6.44
CA SER A 439 -21.84 32.81 5.71
C SER A 439 -22.02 31.40 6.28
N ALA A 440 -23.28 30.99 6.49
CA ALA A 440 -23.61 29.64 6.95
C ALA A 440 -24.33 28.90 5.81
N LEU A 441 -23.70 27.82 5.33
CA LEU A 441 -24.09 27.13 4.11
C LEU A 441 -24.57 25.71 4.42
N ILE A 442 -25.66 25.29 3.78
CA ILE A 442 -26.05 23.88 3.69
C ILE A 442 -26.41 23.52 2.26
N GLY A 443 -26.20 22.28 1.85
CA GLY A 443 -26.56 21.88 0.51
C GLY A 443 -26.25 20.44 0.16
N ILE A 444 -26.25 20.16 -1.13
CA ILE A 444 -26.07 18.84 -1.71
C ILE A 444 -24.90 18.91 -2.68
N SER A 445 -24.04 17.89 -2.65
CA SER A 445 -22.96 17.74 -3.62
C SER A 445 -22.99 16.39 -4.34
N LYS A 446 -22.53 16.40 -5.59
CA LYS A 446 -22.37 15.23 -6.44
C LYS A 446 -20.92 15.11 -6.86
N LYS A 447 -20.25 14.05 -6.39
CA LYS A 447 -18.84 13.75 -6.70
C LYS A 447 -18.76 12.71 -7.82
N TYR A 448 -18.12 13.03 -8.93
CA TYR A 448 -17.98 12.15 -10.08
C TYR A 448 -16.51 11.91 -10.43
N LYS A 449 -16.21 10.75 -11.00
CA LYS A 449 -14.84 10.38 -11.39
C LYS A 449 -14.55 10.95 -12.78
N ILE A 450 -13.52 11.78 -12.90
CA ILE A 450 -13.05 12.28 -14.21
C ILE A 450 -12.01 11.32 -14.77
N ASN A 451 -10.98 10.99 -13.98
CA ASN A 451 -9.98 9.99 -14.33
C ASN A 451 -9.52 9.21 -13.09
N SER A 452 -8.43 8.43 -13.19
CA SER A 452 -7.92 7.63 -12.07
C SER A 452 -7.35 8.45 -10.90
N LYS A 453 -7.01 9.72 -11.13
CA LYS A 453 -6.34 10.62 -10.17
C LYS A 453 -7.12 11.90 -9.85
N LEU A 454 -8.23 12.16 -10.53
CA LEU A 454 -9.01 13.39 -10.44
C LEU A 454 -10.49 13.07 -10.33
N LYS A 455 -11.13 13.63 -9.32
CA LYS A 455 -12.58 13.57 -9.11
C LYS A 455 -13.16 14.96 -9.22
N GLY A 456 -14.17 15.12 -10.06
CA GLY A 456 -14.98 16.34 -10.11
C GLY A 456 -16.02 16.35 -8.99
N ASN A 457 -16.44 17.55 -8.61
CA ASN A 457 -17.44 17.79 -7.58
C ASN A 457 -18.34 18.96 -8.02
N ILE A 458 -19.64 18.77 -7.98
CA ILE A 458 -20.62 19.85 -8.16
C ILE A 458 -21.33 20.02 -6.83
N ILE A 459 -21.35 21.23 -6.28
CA ILE A 459 -21.95 21.53 -4.98
C ILE A 459 -23.00 22.62 -5.19
N LEU A 460 -24.23 22.35 -4.76
CA LEU A 460 -25.30 23.32 -4.68
C LEU A 460 -25.54 23.64 -3.21
N LEU A 461 -25.42 24.90 -2.83
CA LEU A 461 -25.47 25.39 -1.45
C LEU A 461 -26.54 26.47 -1.32
N TYR A 462 -27.18 26.51 -0.15
CA TYR A 462 -28.05 27.59 0.30
C TYR A 462 -27.38 28.30 1.47
N ASP A 463 -27.35 29.63 1.40
CA ASP A 463 -26.77 30.50 2.39
C ASP A 463 -27.85 31.09 3.30
N PHE A 464 -27.81 30.75 4.59
CA PHE A 464 -28.78 31.24 5.57
C PHE A 464 -28.50 32.69 6.00
N LEU A 465 -27.28 33.18 5.84
CA LEU A 465 -26.87 34.52 6.27
C LEU A 465 -26.87 35.52 5.11
N TYR A 466 -27.39 35.14 3.94
CA TYR A 466 -27.39 35.97 2.73
C TYR A 466 -28.00 37.37 2.90
N ASN A 467 -29.00 37.50 3.77
CA ASN A 467 -29.69 38.76 4.10
C ASN A 467 -28.86 39.69 4.99
N GLN A 468 -27.84 39.18 5.66
CA GLN A 468 -26.96 39.95 6.56
C GLN A 468 -25.71 40.45 5.83
N HIS A 469 -25.45 39.99 4.61
CA HIS A 469 -24.31 40.43 3.80
C HIS A 469 -24.53 41.84 3.24
N VAL A 470 -23.44 42.59 3.16
CA VAL A 470 -23.40 43.94 2.59
C VAL A 470 -22.33 43.97 1.49
N PRO A 471 -22.70 44.03 0.20
CA PRO A 471 -24.06 44.01 -0.36
C PRO A 471 -24.73 42.64 -0.24
N ARG A 472 -26.07 42.61 -0.28
CA ARG A 472 -26.87 41.36 -0.24
C ARG A 472 -26.42 40.42 -1.37
N THR A 473 -26.09 39.19 -1.01
CA THR A 473 -25.63 38.17 -1.98
C THR A 473 -26.74 37.21 -2.35
N ASP A 474 -26.57 36.49 -3.46
CA ASP A 474 -27.49 35.41 -3.83
C ASP A 474 -27.55 34.32 -2.73
N PRO A 475 -28.76 33.86 -2.36
CA PRO A 475 -28.93 32.80 -1.37
C PRO A 475 -28.47 31.43 -1.89
N ILE A 476 -28.43 31.23 -3.22
CA ILE A 476 -28.04 29.97 -3.84
C ILE A 476 -26.64 30.10 -4.44
N LYS A 477 -25.73 29.23 -4.01
CA LYS A 477 -24.34 29.17 -4.49
C LYS A 477 -24.09 27.85 -5.21
N LEU A 478 -23.62 27.91 -6.45
CA LEU A 478 -23.18 26.75 -7.23
C LEU A 478 -21.65 26.73 -7.30
N ARG A 479 -21.03 25.60 -6.98
CA ARG A 479 -19.57 25.42 -7.03
C ARG A 479 -19.17 24.22 -7.85
N LEU A 480 -18.10 24.39 -8.60
CA LEU A 480 -17.43 23.33 -9.34
C LEU A 480 -16.06 23.10 -8.71
N GLY A 481 -15.78 21.87 -8.29
CA GLY A 481 -14.55 21.55 -7.59
C GLY A 481 -13.90 20.27 -8.07
N TYR A 482 -12.67 20.09 -7.64
CA TYR A 482 -11.83 18.96 -7.96
C TYR A 482 -11.17 18.45 -6.70
N ASN A 483 -11.11 17.12 -6.55
CA ASN A 483 -10.39 16.45 -5.47
C ASN A 483 -9.35 15.50 -6.08
N PHE A 484 -8.18 15.45 -5.45
CA PHE A 484 -7.02 14.65 -5.85
C PHE A 484 -6.90 13.38 -5.00
#